data_AF-A0A239K6V4-F1
#
_entry.id   AF-A0A239K6V4-F1
#
_cell.length_a   1.000
_cell.length_b   1.000
_cell.length_c   1.000
_cell.angle_alpha   90.00
_cell.angle_beta   90.00
_cell.angle_gamma   90.00
#
_symmetry.space_group_name_H-M   'P 1'
#
loop_
_entity.id
_entity.type
_entity.pdbx_description
1 polymer ?
#
loop_
_entity_poly.entity_id
_entity_poly.type
_entity_poly.pdbx_seq_one_letter_code
_entity_poly.pdbx_strand_id
1 'polypeptide(L)'
;MAEVILPAVIGPRATAEGKDLAWEITKLQAGATITVNSELVAAYQAASSPHSIRALSSDIEAFDLWCRRAGRTTLPATAETVGDYLDARAENGSKPASLARYKASIGKVHQLLELKDPTQAQLVKLRLSTAEQKSAIRRRKTRPRCYMPGGVA
;
A
#
# COMPACT_ATOMS: atom_id res chain seq x y z
N MET A 1 -5.03 -47.90 13.97
CA MET A 1 -3.73 -47.43 13.46
C MET A 1 -4.01 -46.22 12.59
N ALA A 2 -4.13 -45.04 13.20
CA ALA A 2 -4.42 -43.80 12.49
C ALA A 2 -3.10 -43.05 12.29
N GLU A 3 -2.63 -43.04 11.04
CA GLU A 3 -1.42 -42.33 10.66
C GLU A 3 -1.73 -40.84 10.57
N VAL A 4 -1.26 -40.10 11.58
CA VAL A 4 -1.32 -38.64 11.64
C VAL A 4 -0.29 -38.12 10.64
N ILE A 5 -0.76 -37.81 9.42
CA ILE A 5 0.03 -37.09 8.43
C ILE A 5 0.21 -35.66 8.96
N LEU A 6 1.39 -35.39 9.52
CA LEU A 6 1.85 -34.05 9.86
C LEU A 6 1.77 -33.17 8.59
N PRO A 7 1.25 -31.92 8.64
CA PRO A 7 1.42 -31.01 7.53
C PRO A 7 2.92 -30.73 7.39
N ALA A 8 3.47 -31.12 6.25
CA ALA A 8 4.85 -30.84 5.89
C ALA A 8 5.12 -29.35 6.10
N VAL A 9 6.08 -29.04 6.97
CA VAL A 9 6.69 -27.70 7.06
C VAL A 9 7.42 -27.48 5.75
N ILE A 10 6.71 -26.98 4.75
CA ILE A 10 7.28 -26.50 3.52
C ILE A 10 7.90 -25.15 3.87
N GLY A 11 9.20 -25.17 4.20
CA GLY A 11 10.01 -23.96 4.23
C GLY A 11 9.89 -23.21 2.89
N PRO A 12 10.08 -21.87 2.89
CA PRO A 12 9.73 -21.02 1.76
C PRO A 12 10.45 -21.49 0.50
N ARG A 13 9.66 -21.96 -0.48
CA ARG A 13 10.14 -22.23 -1.83
C ARG A 13 10.38 -20.88 -2.46
N ALA A 14 11.61 -20.39 -2.36
CA ALA A 14 12.06 -19.19 -3.04
C ALA A 14 11.68 -19.29 -4.52
N THR A 15 10.61 -18.61 -4.93
CA THR A 15 10.26 -18.47 -6.33
C THR A 15 11.24 -17.48 -6.93
N ALA A 16 11.94 -17.93 -7.97
CA ALA A 16 12.94 -17.18 -8.70
C ALA A 16 12.45 -15.76 -9.05
N GLU A 17 13.23 -14.75 -8.68
CA GLU A 17 13.11 -13.36 -9.10
C GLU A 17 12.06 -12.44 -8.44
N GLY A 18 12.10 -12.40 -7.12
CA GLY A 18 12.11 -11.11 -6.42
C GLY A 18 10.93 -10.86 -5.49
N LYS A 19 11.27 -10.83 -4.20
CA LYS A 19 10.46 -10.56 -3.00
C LYS A 19 9.36 -11.59 -2.72
N ASP A 20 9.56 -12.33 -1.63
CA ASP A 20 8.54 -13.16 -1.00
C ASP A 20 7.54 -12.23 -0.29
N LEU A 21 6.32 -12.13 -0.83
CA LEU A 21 5.28 -11.24 -0.30
C LEU A 21 4.88 -11.65 1.12
N ALA A 22 4.90 -12.94 1.46
CA ALA A 22 4.58 -13.42 2.80
C ALA A 22 5.65 -12.95 3.81
N TRP A 23 6.92 -12.98 3.40
CA TRP A 23 8.01 -12.42 4.20
C TRP A 23 7.88 -10.91 4.41
N GLU A 24 7.52 -10.15 3.36
CA GLU A 24 7.28 -8.71 3.48
C GLU A 24 6.16 -8.37 4.45
N ILE A 25 5.06 -9.12 4.39
CA ILE A 25 3.92 -8.95 5.30
C ILE A 25 4.30 -9.29 6.75
N THR A 26 5.14 -10.32 6.95
CA THR A 26 5.56 -10.76 8.29
C THR A 26 6.47 -9.75 8.99
N LYS A 27 7.22 -8.92 8.23
CA LYS A 27 8.09 -7.89 8.79
C LYS A 27 7.35 -6.67 9.34
N LEU A 28 6.06 -6.52 9.03
CA LEU A 28 5.28 -5.34 9.38
C LEU A 28 5.03 -5.26 10.89
N GLN A 29 5.01 -4.03 11.40
CA GLN A 29 4.74 -3.79 12.80
C GLN A 29 3.26 -4.10 13.12
N ALA A 30 3.03 -5.29 13.67
CA ALA A 30 1.72 -5.73 14.15
C ALA A 30 1.54 -5.32 15.62
N GLY A 31 0.44 -4.61 15.92
CA GLY A 31 0.00 -4.31 17.29
C GLY A 31 -0.84 -5.42 17.93
N ALA A 32 -1.11 -6.50 17.19
CA ALA A 32 -1.88 -7.65 17.64
C ALA A 32 -1.38 -8.93 16.94
N THR A 33 -1.73 -10.10 17.49
CA THR A 33 -1.51 -11.38 16.79
C THR A 33 -2.43 -11.44 15.58
N ILE A 34 -1.83 -11.58 14.39
CA ILE A 34 -2.54 -11.64 13.11
C ILE A 34 -2.29 -13.00 12.50
N THR A 35 -3.36 -13.66 12.08
CA THR A 35 -3.27 -14.90 11.31
C THR A 35 -2.95 -14.55 9.86
N VAL A 36 -1.83 -15.06 9.36
CA VAL A 36 -1.44 -14.89 7.95
C VAL A 36 -1.88 -16.14 7.19
N ASN A 37 -2.81 -15.99 6.26
CA ASN A 37 -3.18 -17.07 5.34
C ASN A 37 -2.12 -17.18 4.24
N SER A 38 -1.11 -18.03 4.45
CA SER A 38 0.00 -18.20 3.53
C SER A 38 -0.43 -18.74 2.17
N GLU A 39 -1.47 -19.58 2.11
CA GLU A 39 -2.00 -20.12 0.85
C GLU A 39 -2.63 -19.02 0.00
N LEU A 40 -3.41 -18.13 0.63
CA LEU A 40 -4.01 -16.99 -0.05
C LEU A 40 -2.95 -16.02 -0.59
N VAL A 41 -1.90 -15.75 0.19
CA VAL A 41 -0.79 -14.89 -0.23
C VAL A 41 -0.03 -15.53 -1.39
N ALA A 42 0.24 -16.84 -1.34
CA ALA A 42 0.91 -17.57 -2.42
C ALA A 42 0.07 -17.61 -3.70
N ALA A 43 -1.24 -17.85 -3.59
CA ALA A 43 -2.16 -17.83 -4.73
C ALA A 43 -2.21 -16.43 -5.38
N TYR A 44 -2.26 -15.37 -4.57
CA TYR A 44 -2.22 -14.00 -5.07
C TYR A 44 -0.88 -13.68 -5.75
N GLN A 45 0.24 -14.14 -5.19
CA GLN A 45 1.56 -13.95 -5.77
C GLN A 45 1.69 -14.65 -7.13
N ALA A 46 1.19 -15.88 -7.24
CA ALA A 46 1.19 -16.64 -8.49
C ALA A 46 0.27 -16.03 -9.56
N ALA A 47 -0.86 -15.44 -9.16
CA ALA A 47 -1.81 -14.79 -10.08
C ALA A 47 -1.39 -13.37 -10.51
N SER A 48 -0.39 -12.79 -9.86
CA SER A 48 0.02 -11.40 -10.08
C SER A 48 1.30 -11.30 -10.89
N SER A 49 1.45 -10.19 -11.63
CA SER A 49 2.70 -9.92 -12.34
C SER A 49 3.85 -9.59 -11.38
N PRO A 50 5.12 -9.91 -11.71
CA PRO A 50 6.26 -9.56 -10.87
C PRO A 50 6.36 -8.06 -10.56
N HIS A 51 5.95 -7.23 -11.52
CA HIS A 51 5.88 -5.78 -11.32
C HIS A 51 4.87 -5.38 -10.22
N SER A 52 3.70 -6.02 -10.20
CA SER A 52 2.66 -5.76 -9.20
C SER A 52 3.11 -6.16 -7.81
N ILE A 53 3.78 -7.32 -7.67
CA ILE A 53 4.32 -7.79 -6.39
C ILE A 53 5.42 -6.88 -5.86
N ARG A 54 6.32 -6.41 -6.74
CA ARG A 54 7.36 -5.44 -6.37
C ARG A 54 6.76 -4.09 -5.94
N ALA A 55 5.76 -3.60 -6.66
CA ALA A 55 5.08 -2.35 -6.33
C ALA A 55 4.35 -2.46 -4.99
N LEU A 56 3.58 -3.54 -4.79
CA LEU A 56 2.88 -3.82 -3.54
C LEU A 56 3.87 -3.88 -2.36
N SER A 57 4.94 -4.68 -2.48
CA SER A 57 5.96 -4.81 -1.44
C SER A 57 6.60 -3.46 -1.08
N SER A 58 6.99 -2.67 -2.08
CA SER A 58 7.59 -1.35 -1.86
C SER A 58 6.61 -0.35 -1.23
N ASP A 59 5.34 -0.39 -1.63
CA ASP A 59 4.31 0.51 -1.11
C ASP A 59 4.03 0.19 0.38
N ILE A 60 4.05 -1.10 0.75
CA ILE A 60 3.87 -1.57 2.13
C ILE A 60 5.08 -1.22 2.99
N GLU A 61 6.30 -1.47 2.53
CA GLU A 61 7.54 -1.11 3.23
C GLU A 61 7.56 0.40 3.56
N ALA A 62 7.14 1.23 2.60
CA ALA A 62 7.06 2.67 2.79
C ALA A 62 6.01 3.08 3.84
N PHE A 63 4.88 2.36 3.88
CA PHE A 63 3.85 2.57 4.89
C PHE A 63 4.30 2.14 6.29
N ASP A 64 4.95 0.98 6.41
CA ASP A 64 5.50 0.46 7.66
C ASP A 64 6.55 1.41 8.25
N LEU A 65 7.48 1.88 7.42
CA LEU A 65 8.51 2.83 7.83
C LEU A 65 7.89 4.13 8.35
N TRP A 66 6.83 4.63 7.71
CA TRP A 66 6.12 5.81 8.19
C TRP A 66 5.39 5.53 9.50
N CYS A 67 4.72 4.38 9.64
CA CYS A 67 4.04 4.00 10.87
C CYS A 67 5.01 3.93 12.05
N ARG A 68 6.18 3.30 11.87
CA ARG A 68 7.24 3.25 12.89
C ARG A 68 7.70 4.65 13.32
N ARG A 69 7.91 5.56 12.37
CA ARG A 69 8.31 6.95 12.67
C ARG A 69 7.21 7.74 13.37
N ALA A 70 5.95 7.47 13.05
CA ALA A 70 4.79 8.10 13.66
C ALA A 70 4.39 7.46 15.00
N GLY A 71 5.08 6.41 15.46
CA GLY A 71 4.72 5.67 16.67
C GLY A 71 3.39 4.91 16.55
N ARG A 72 2.98 4.55 15.34
CA ARG A 72 1.70 3.87 15.05
C ARG A 72 1.91 2.41 14.66
N THR A 73 0.86 1.61 14.83
CA THR A 73 0.83 0.21 14.41
C THR A 73 0.49 0.10 12.93
N THR A 74 1.32 -0.63 12.18
CA THR A 74 1.11 -0.88 10.74
C THR A 74 -0.07 -1.82 10.54
N LEU A 75 -0.28 -2.78 11.43
CA LEU A 75 -1.40 -3.70 11.40
C LEU A 75 -1.99 -3.95 12.81
N PRO A 76 -3.32 -3.95 12.98
CA PRO A 76 -4.33 -3.45 12.04
C PRO A 76 -4.24 -1.92 11.90
N ALA A 77 -4.16 -1.41 10.68
CA ALA A 77 -4.18 0.05 10.48
C ALA A 77 -5.61 0.58 10.67
N THR A 78 -5.75 1.67 11.43
CA THR A 78 -7.01 2.41 11.50
C THR A 78 -7.19 3.29 10.26
N ALA A 79 -8.44 3.60 9.91
CA ALA A 79 -8.74 4.53 8.82
C ALA A 79 -8.07 5.91 9.00
N GLU A 80 -7.89 6.35 10.25
CA GLU A 80 -7.18 7.57 10.60
C GLU A 80 -5.69 7.48 10.25
N THR A 81 -5.03 6.39 10.63
CA THR A 81 -3.61 6.15 10.32
C THR A 81 -3.36 6.13 8.81
N VAL A 82 -4.25 5.48 8.04
CA VAL A 82 -4.14 5.48 6.57
C VAL A 82 -4.36 6.88 6.00
N GLY A 83 -5.32 7.63 6.53
CA GLY A 83 -5.57 9.01 6.11
C GLY A 83 -4.37 9.92 6.39
N ASP A 84 -3.83 9.87 7.62
CA ASP A 84 -2.67 10.66 8.04
C ASP A 84 -1.43 10.33 7.19
N TYR A 85 -1.24 9.05 6.82
CA TYR A 85 -0.20 8.64 5.89
C TYR A 85 -0.38 9.27 4.51
N LEU A 86 -1.58 9.21 3.94
CA LEU A 86 -1.86 9.77 2.61
C LEU A 86 -1.68 11.30 2.60
N ASP A 87 -2.08 11.98 3.66
CA ASP A 87 -1.87 13.41 3.84
C ASP A 87 -0.37 13.74 3.91
N ALA A 88 0.41 13.02 4.72
CA ALA A 88 1.86 13.17 4.79
C ALA A 88 2.54 12.91 3.44
N ARG A 89 2.08 11.92 2.67
CA ARG A 89 2.59 11.66 1.31
C ARG A 89 2.23 12.77 0.33
N ALA A 90 1.05 13.35 0.44
CA ALA A 90 0.60 14.48 -0.38
C ALA A 90 1.34 15.78 -0.04
N GLU A 91 1.71 15.99 1.23
CA GLU A 91 2.56 17.09 1.67
C GLU A 91 3.97 16.97 1.11
N ASN A 92 4.52 15.76 1.08
CA ASN A 92 5.79 15.43 0.42
C ASN A 92 5.74 15.47 -1.12
N GLY A 93 4.65 15.94 -1.72
CA GLY A 93 4.54 16.15 -3.17
C GLY A 93 4.19 14.91 -3.99
N SER A 94 3.71 13.83 -3.35
CA SER A 94 3.27 12.63 -4.09
C SER A 94 2.13 12.96 -5.06
N LYS A 95 2.17 12.38 -6.27
CA LYS A 95 1.13 12.57 -7.27
C LYS A 95 -0.17 11.87 -6.84
N PRO A 96 -1.37 12.37 -7.22
CA PRO A 96 -2.64 11.70 -6.98
C PRO A 96 -2.67 10.22 -7.35
N ALA A 97 -2.13 9.87 -8.53
CA ALA A 97 -2.03 8.48 -8.98
C ALA A 97 -1.21 7.60 -8.03
N SER A 98 -0.14 8.16 -7.43
CA SER A 98 0.65 7.44 -6.42
C SER A 98 -0.12 7.26 -5.12
N LEU A 99 -0.86 8.29 -4.66
CA LEU A 99 -1.70 8.20 -3.46
C LEU A 99 -2.79 7.14 -3.62
N ALA A 100 -3.45 7.09 -4.78
CA ALA A 100 -4.43 6.06 -5.11
C ALA A 100 -3.80 4.65 -5.11
N ARG A 101 -2.57 4.52 -5.65
CA ARG A 101 -1.82 3.27 -5.63
C ARG A 101 -1.48 2.83 -4.20
N TYR A 102 -0.94 3.72 -3.36
CA TYR A 102 -0.66 3.41 -1.95
C TYR A 102 -1.93 2.95 -1.22
N LYS A 103 -3.05 3.64 -1.41
CA LYS A 103 -4.35 3.24 -0.86
C LYS A 103 -4.73 1.82 -1.30
N ALA A 104 -4.63 1.52 -2.60
CA ALA A 104 -4.97 0.19 -3.13
C ALA A 104 -4.06 -0.91 -2.54
N SER A 105 -2.76 -0.64 -2.45
CA SER A 105 -1.76 -1.54 -1.85
C SER A 105 -2.06 -1.82 -0.37
N ILE A 106 -2.36 -0.78 0.42
CA ILE A 106 -2.74 -0.93 1.84
C ILE A 106 -4.03 -1.76 1.98
N GLY A 107 -5.06 -1.45 1.19
CA GLY A 107 -6.31 -2.22 1.20
C GLY A 107 -6.10 -3.68 0.82
N LYS A 108 -5.24 -3.95 -0.18
CA LYS A 108 -4.92 -5.30 -0.62
C LYS A 108 -4.25 -6.13 0.48
N VAL A 109 -3.29 -5.57 1.22
CA VAL A 109 -2.66 -6.29 2.36
C VAL A 109 -3.68 -6.65 3.42
N HIS A 110 -4.58 -5.71 3.77
CA HIS A 110 -5.60 -6.00 4.77
C HIS A 110 -6.54 -7.11 4.29
N GLN A 111 -6.90 -7.12 3.01
CA GLN A 111 -7.69 -8.21 2.42
C GLN A 111 -6.95 -9.56 2.43
N LEU A 112 -5.64 -9.59 2.11
CA LEU A 112 -4.83 -10.81 2.14
C LEU A 112 -4.63 -11.36 3.56
N LEU A 113 -4.74 -10.50 4.56
CA LEU A 113 -4.70 -10.87 5.98
C LEU A 113 -6.11 -11.15 6.55
N GLU A 114 -7.14 -11.15 5.71
CA GLU A 114 -8.55 -11.32 6.13
C GLU A 114 -8.99 -10.29 7.19
N LEU A 115 -8.32 -9.14 7.22
CA LEU A 115 -8.61 -8.02 8.11
C LEU A 115 -9.62 -7.08 7.48
N LYS A 116 -10.37 -6.36 8.32
CA LYS A 116 -11.28 -5.29 7.86
C LYS A 116 -10.49 -4.24 7.10
N ASP A 117 -10.86 -4.01 5.85
CA ASP A 117 -10.20 -3.02 4.99
C ASP A 117 -10.43 -1.58 5.50
N PRO A 118 -9.41 -0.89 6.03
CA PRO A 118 -9.55 0.47 6.57
C PRO A 118 -9.74 1.51 5.45
N THR A 119 -9.44 1.15 4.19
CA THR A 119 -9.49 2.07 3.06
C THR A 119 -10.90 2.29 2.51
N GLN A 120 -11.84 1.42 2.87
CA GLN A 120 -13.26 1.55 2.53
C GLN A 120 -13.98 2.60 3.38
N ALA A 121 -13.40 3.00 4.52
CA ALA A 121 -13.97 4.02 5.38
C ALA A 121 -14.15 5.35 4.63
N GLN A 122 -15.30 6.00 4.83
CA GLN A 122 -15.62 7.28 4.20
C GLN A 122 -14.58 8.37 4.51
N LEU A 123 -13.98 8.31 5.70
CA LEU A 123 -12.89 9.19 6.11
C LEU A 123 -11.70 9.18 5.13
N VAL A 124 -11.26 7.99 4.71
CA VAL A 124 -10.12 7.85 3.79
C VAL A 124 -10.46 8.40 2.41
N LYS A 125 -11.70 8.19 1.94
CA LYS A 125 -12.19 8.74 0.66
C LYS A 125 -12.20 10.28 0.69
N LEU A 126 -12.70 10.88 1.77
CA LEU A 126 -12.76 12.33 1.93
C LEU A 126 -11.37 12.98 2.04
N ARG A 127 -10.44 12.36 2.78
CA ARG A 127 -9.05 12.83 2.89
C ARG A 127 -8.31 12.77 1.56
N LEU A 128 -8.47 11.67 0.80
CA LEU A 128 -7.88 11.56 -0.53
C LEU A 128 -8.41 12.66 -1.47
N SER A 129 -9.73 12.90 -1.49
CA SER A 129 -10.31 13.97 -2.31
C SER A 129 -9.73 15.34 -1.97
N THR A 130 -9.52 15.61 -0.68
CA THR A 130 -8.92 16.87 -0.21
C THR A 130 -7.45 16.98 -0.63
N ALA A 131 -6.67 15.90 -0.50
CA ALA A 131 -5.27 15.84 -0.95
C ALA A 131 -5.15 16.07 -2.47
N GLU A 132 -6.05 15.47 -3.26
CA GLU A 132 -6.13 15.64 -4.70
C GLU A 132 -6.44 17.09 -5.07
N GLN A 133 -7.45 17.71 -4.44
CA GLN A 133 -7.80 19.12 -4.65
C GLN A 133 -6.62 20.05 -4.34
N LYS A 134 -5.96 19.87 -3.18
CA LYS A 134 -4.76 20.65 -2.79
C LYS A 134 -3.64 20.51 -3.82
N SER A 135 -3.43 19.31 -4.35
CA SER A 135 -2.41 19.05 -5.37
C SER A 135 -2.75 19.68 -6.73
N ALA A 136 -4.04 19.66 -7.13
CA ALA A 136 -4.52 20.26 -8.37
C ALA A 136 -4.39 21.79 -8.35
N ILE A 137 -4.71 22.43 -7.23
CA ILE A 137 -4.53 23.88 -7.02
C ILE A 137 -3.06 24.26 -7.15
N ARG A 138 -2.15 23.51 -6.48
CA ARG A 138 -0.69 23.73 -6.60
C ARG A 138 -0.21 23.61 -8.03
N ARG A 139 -0.63 22.56 -8.76
CA ARG A 139 -0.29 22.39 -10.18
C ARG A 139 -0.80 23.54 -11.04
N ARG A 140 -2.03 24.00 -10.83
CA ARG A 140 -2.62 25.12 -11.58
C ARG A 140 -1.81 26.41 -11.41
N LYS A 141 -1.26 26.67 -10.22
CA LYS A 141 -0.36 27.81 -9.96
C LYS A 141 1.02 27.69 -10.61
N THR A 142 1.50 26.46 -10.84
CA THR A 142 2.87 26.20 -11.33
C THR A 142 2.93 25.96 -12.85
N ARG A 143 1.80 26.06 -13.57
CA ARG A 143 1.83 26.04 -15.04
C ARG A 143 2.30 27.42 -15.50
N PRO A 144 3.44 27.53 -16.21
CA PRO A 144 3.75 28.79 -16.87
C PRO A 144 2.58 29.11 -17.79
N ARG A 145 2.08 30.34 -17.71
CA ARG A 145 1.12 30.85 -18.69
C ARG A 145 1.81 30.70 -20.04
N CYS A 146 1.30 29.83 -20.92
CA CYS A 146 1.82 29.74 -22.28
C CYS A 146 1.78 31.14 -22.88
N TYR A 147 2.96 31.72 -23.06
CA TYR A 147 3.16 32.88 -23.90
C TYR A 147 3.08 32.38 -25.33
N MET A 148 2.04 32.82 -26.05
CA MET A 148 2.03 32.74 -27.50
C MET A 148 2.66 34.04 -27.99
N PRO A 149 3.90 34.07 -28.50
CA PRO A 149 4.33 35.20 -29.31
C PRO A 149 3.50 35.16 -30.59
N GLY A 150 2.60 36.12 -30.74
CA GLY A 150 2.06 36.46 -32.04
C GLY A 150 3.14 37.09 -32.90
N GLY A 151 3.09 36.82 -34.20
CA GLY A 151 3.69 37.67 -35.22
C GLY A 151 4.74 36.98 -36.09
N VAL A 152 4.30 36.44 -37.22
CA VAL A 152 4.89 36.56 -38.57
C VAL A 152 3.75 36.20 -39.55
N ALA A 153 3.46 36.88 -40.64
CA ALA A 153 3.96 38.10 -41.27
C ALA A 153 2.77 38.78 -41.97
#